data_AF-A0A938CW37-F1
#
_entry.id   AF-A0A938CW37-F1
#
_cell.length_a   1.000
_cell.length_b   1.000
_cell.length_c   1.000
_cell.angle_alpha   90.00
_cell.angle_beta   90.00
_cell.angle_gamma   90.00
#
_symmetry.space_group_name_H-M   'P 1'
#
loop_
_entity.id
_entity.type
_entity.pdbx_description
1 polymer ?
#
loop_
_entity_poly.entity_id
_entity_poly.type
_entity_poly.pdbx_seq_one_letter_code
_entity_poly.pdbx_strand_id
1 'polypeptide(L)'
;ASDKWGWAVGAGLRVNTPMIAPGNYFSTQVAYSQGATRYVYNTAPNNPIAMKGGQSLGYGITTDGVVGLTGEIDLTTSWGVAGGYEHFWTPSLRTSVHGSYVELKYNTNANTNICALQVGAAGAAGGLSFDAAGASGTATCNNNWSTWQIGSRTQWNVTRDFYMGFDVVYQKLRSASRGATAHFGAAGAQPSGLRTIEDQDVIHTRVRWHRDIAP
;
A
#
# COMPACT_ATOMS: atom_id res chain seq x y z
N ALA A 1 -2.93 25.42 -16.26
CA ALA A 1 -1.93 24.50 -15.69
C ALA A 1 -0.86 24.25 -16.75
N SER A 2 0.40 24.06 -16.36
CA SER A 2 1.48 23.64 -17.27
C SER A 2 1.44 22.12 -17.44
N ASP A 3 1.57 21.62 -18.67
CA ASP A 3 1.56 20.18 -18.95
C ASP A 3 2.84 19.49 -18.45
N LYS A 4 2.68 18.35 -17.77
CA LYS A 4 3.79 17.46 -17.41
C LYS A 4 3.44 16.01 -17.69
N TRP A 5 4.42 15.29 -18.25
CA TRP A 5 4.28 13.87 -18.57
C TRP A 5 4.81 13.01 -17.43
N GLY A 6 3.98 12.07 -16.99
CA GLY A 6 4.40 11.00 -16.09
C GLY A 6 5.06 9.85 -16.86
N TRP A 7 5.94 9.11 -16.20
CA TRP A 7 6.60 7.93 -16.74
C TRP A 7 6.78 6.87 -15.65
N ALA A 8 6.94 5.62 -16.09
CA ALA A 8 7.25 4.50 -15.23
C ALA A 8 8.26 3.57 -15.91
N VAL A 9 9.12 2.96 -15.11
CA VAL A 9 10.03 1.89 -15.53
C VAL A 9 9.92 0.74 -14.55
N GLY A 10 9.98 -0.48 -15.05
CA GLY A 10 9.98 -1.67 -14.21
C GLY A 10 10.86 -2.75 -14.80
N ALA A 11 11.40 -3.59 -13.93
CA ALA A 11 12.17 -4.76 -14.30
C ALA A 11 11.79 -5.92 -13.39
N GLY A 12 11.80 -7.12 -13.94
CA GLY A 12 11.52 -8.34 -13.19
C GLY A 12 12.43 -9.47 -13.64
N LEU A 13 12.69 -10.38 -12.72
CA LEU A 13 13.47 -11.58 -12.98
C LEU A 13 12.82 -12.77 -12.30
N ARG A 14 13.00 -13.93 -12.91
CA ARG A 14 12.66 -15.23 -12.33
C ARG A 14 13.87 -16.14 -12.47
N VAL A 15 14.30 -16.67 -11.34
CA VAL A 15 15.44 -17.60 -11.26
C VAL A 15 14.93 -18.92 -10.73
N ASN A 16 15.09 -19.96 -11.52
CA ASN A 16 14.81 -21.31 -11.06
C ASN A 16 15.94 -21.75 -10.13
N THR A 17 15.58 -22.40 -9.02
CA THR A 17 16.53 -22.87 -7.99
C THR A 17 16.50 -24.40 -7.87
N PRO A 18 16.75 -25.14 -8.97
CA PRO A 18 16.64 -26.60 -8.97
C PRO A 18 17.67 -27.27 -8.07
N MET A 19 18.74 -26.56 -7.68
CA MET A 19 19.76 -27.04 -6.74
C MET A 19 19.23 -27.24 -5.32
N ILE A 20 18.10 -26.62 -4.95
CA ILE A 20 17.47 -26.78 -3.62
C ILE A 20 16.42 -27.88 -3.66
N ALA A 21 15.45 -27.75 -4.58
CA ALA A 21 14.51 -28.83 -4.91
C ALA A 21 14.00 -28.64 -6.34
N PRO A 22 13.63 -29.74 -7.04
CA PRO A 22 13.06 -29.66 -8.37
C PRO A 22 11.80 -28.78 -8.43
N GLY A 23 11.77 -27.84 -9.37
CA GLY A 23 10.63 -26.95 -9.59
C GLY A 23 10.63 -25.65 -8.76
N ASN A 24 11.52 -25.50 -7.78
CA ASN A 24 11.61 -24.27 -6.99
C ASN A 24 12.01 -23.07 -7.85
N TYR A 25 11.43 -21.91 -7.56
CA TYR A 25 11.81 -20.66 -8.21
C TYR A 25 11.68 -19.47 -7.27
N PHE A 26 12.53 -18.49 -7.51
CA PHE A 26 12.41 -17.14 -6.98
C PHE A 26 11.95 -16.22 -8.11
N SER A 27 11.00 -15.35 -7.84
CA SER A 27 10.59 -14.29 -8.76
C SER A 27 10.53 -12.95 -8.03
N THR A 28 11.02 -11.90 -8.65
CA THR A 28 10.94 -10.54 -8.12
C THR A 28 10.70 -9.54 -9.25
N GLN A 29 10.07 -8.44 -8.91
CA GLN A 29 9.83 -7.30 -9.77
C GLN A 29 10.02 -6.00 -8.98
N VAL A 30 10.57 -5.00 -9.63
CA VAL A 30 10.72 -3.65 -9.11
C VAL A 30 10.12 -2.68 -10.12
N ALA A 31 9.45 -1.65 -9.64
CA ALA A 31 8.90 -0.58 -10.44
C ALA A 31 9.23 0.77 -9.79
N TYR A 32 9.51 1.76 -10.63
CA TYR A 32 9.72 3.15 -10.25
C TYR A 32 8.93 4.03 -11.22
N SER A 33 8.26 5.05 -10.70
CA SER A 33 7.49 5.97 -11.52
C SER A 33 7.51 7.39 -10.97
N GLN A 34 7.37 8.35 -11.87
CA GLN A 34 7.09 9.74 -11.58
C GLN A 34 5.82 10.12 -12.34
N GLY A 35 4.76 10.55 -11.66
CA GLY A 35 3.54 10.93 -12.38
C GLY A 35 2.67 9.78 -12.87
N ALA A 36 2.99 8.54 -12.50
CA ALA A 36 2.32 7.34 -13.01
C ALA A 36 2.21 6.27 -11.90
N THR A 37 1.70 6.67 -10.73
CA THR A 37 1.74 5.89 -9.48
C THR A 37 1.04 4.54 -9.59
N ARG A 38 0.03 4.41 -10.46
CA ARG A 38 -0.69 3.15 -10.71
C ARG A 38 0.15 2.02 -11.30
N TYR A 39 1.30 2.32 -11.91
CA TYR A 39 2.25 1.29 -12.36
C TYR A 39 3.00 0.62 -11.19
N VAL A 40 3.08 1.29 -10.04
CA VAL A 40 3.76 0.80 -8.84
C VAL A 40 2.74 0.29 -7.81
N TYR A 41 1.63 1.00 -7.65
CA TYR A 41 0.62 0.71 -6.63
C TYR A 41 -0.79 0.86 -7.19
N ASN A 42 -1.47 -0.27 -7.38
CA ASN A 42 -2.85 -0.28 -7.85
C ASN A 42 -3.79 -0.37 -6.64
N THR A 43 -4.37 0.76 -6.23
CA THR A 43 -5.53 0.76 -5.33
C THR A 43 -6.81 1.05 -6.10
N ALA A 44 -7.91 0.44 -5.63
CA ALA A 44 -9.26 0.88 -5.92
C ALA A 44 -9.41 2.39 -5.58
N PRO A 45 -10.41 3.10 -6.11
CA PRO A 45 -10.48 4.58 -6.13
C PRO A 45 -10.50 5.32 -4.77
N ASN A 46 -10.33 4.63 -3.65
CA ASN A 46 -10.30 5.22 -2.33
C ASN A 46 -8.88 5.08 -1.76
N ASN A 47 -8.19 6.22 -1.65
CA ASN A 47 -6.94 6.37 -0.90
C ASN A 47 -6.96 5.49 0.37
N PRO A 48 -5.91 4.71 0.67
CA PRO A 48 -5.91 3.84 1.85
C PRO A 48 -6.07 4.69 3.11
N ILE A 49 -7.29 4.73 3.64
CA ILE A 49 -7.60 5.19 4.98
C ILE A 49 -7.81 3.91 5.79
N ALA A 50 -6.87 3.62 6.69
CA ALA A 50 -6.93 2.46 7.57
C ALA A 50 -7.18 2.95 9.00
N MET A 51 -8.30 2.53 9.58
CA MET A 51 -8.67 2.87 10.96
C MET A 51 -8.66 1.59 11.80
N LYS A 52 -7.78 1.52 12.80
CA LYS A 52 -7.96 0.59 13.92
C LYS A 52 -8.84 1.27 14.96
N GLY A 53 -9.83 0.54 15.49
CA GLY A 53 -10.82 1.08 16.42
C GLY A 53 -10.22 1.93 17.55
N GLY A 54 -10.86 3.06 17.86
CA GLY A 54 -10.39 4.04 18.85
C GLY A 54 -10.06 5.41 18.22
N GLN A 55 -9.07 6.09 18.78
CA GLN A 55 -8.63 7.42 18.33
C GLN A 55 -7.44 7.37 17.34
N SER A 56 -6.97 6.17 16.97
CA SER A 56 -5.82 5.96 16.07
C SER A 56 -6.26 5.84 14.61
N LEU A 57 -5.52 6.46 13.71
CA LEU A 57 -5.82 6.50 12.28
C LEU A 57 -4.52 6.40 11.47
N GLY A 58 -4.50 5.59 10.43
CA GLY A 58 -3.47 5.63 9.39
C GLY A 58 -4.06 6.00 8.04
N TYR A 59 -3.31 6.74 7.24
CA TYR A 59 -3.74 7.09 5.90
C TYR A 59 -2.56 7.21 4.93
N GLY A 60 -2.87 7.10 3.65
CA GLY A 60 -1.96 7.40 2.55
C GLY A 60 -2.72 7.99 1.37
N ILE A 61 -2.31 9.17 0.90
CA ILE A 61 -2.91 9.81 -0.28
C ILE A 61 -2.12 9.38 -1.51
N THR A 62 -2.83 8.98 -2.57
CA THR A 62 -2.26 8.59 -3.85
C THR A 62 -2.78 9.51 -4.95
N THR A 63 -1.89 10.28 -5.54
CA THR A 63 -2.17 11.11 -6.72
C THR A 63 -1.00 11.02 -7.69
N ASP A 64 -1.25 11.12 -8.98
CA ASP A 64 -0.17 11.12 -9.99
C ASP A 64 0.59 12.45 -10.00
N GLY A 65 -0.09 13.57 -9.74
CA GLY A 65 0.55 14.86 -9.52
C GLY A 65 -0.34 15.82 -8.76
N VAL A 66 0.28 16.86 -8.23
CA VAL A 66 -0.36 17.91 -7.44
C VAL A 66 -0.26 19.22 -8.21
N VAL A 67 -1.39 19.89 -8.43
CA VAL A 67 -1.40 21.20 -9.07
C VAL A 67 -1.19 22.27 -7.99
N GLY A 68 -0.13 23.06 -8.14
CA GLY A 68 0.14 24.20 -7.27
C GLY A 68 -0.70 25.43 -7.60
N LEU A 69 -0.65 26.43 -6.73
CA LEU A 69 -1.46 27.65 -6.84
C LEU A 69 -1.17 28.46 -8.12
N THR A 70 0.07 28.39 -8.63
CA THR A 70 0.49 29.05 -9.88
C THR A 70 0.32 28.16 -11.11
N GLY A 71 -0.32 26.99 -10.96
CA GLY A 71 -0.68 26.10 -12.06
C GLY A 71 0.43 25.15 -12.53
N GLU A 72 1.58 25.13 -11.86
CA GLU A 72 2.59 24.09 -12.00
C GLU A 72 2.07 22.74 -11.49
N ILE A 73 2.52 21.66 -12.13
CA ILE A 73 2.21 20.30 -11.70
C ILE A 73 3.44 19.71 -11.03
N ASP A 74 3.35 19.26 -9.79
CA ASP A 74 4.40 18.50 -9.13
C ASP A 74 4.11 17.00 -9.24
N LEU A 75 4.97 16.26 -9.92
CA LEU A 75 4.80 14.82 -10.12
C LEU A 75 5.13 14.04 -8.85
N THR A 76 4.26 13.10 -8.48
CA THR A 76 4.50 12.18 -7.36
C THR A 76 5.53 11.14 -7.76
N THR A 77 6.50 10.90 -6.88
CA THR A 77 7.47 9.81 -7.05
C THR A 77 6.98 8.59 -6.29
N SER A 78 6.93 7.43 -6.94
CA SER A 78 6.63 6.18 -6.27
C SER A 78 7.55 5.06 -6.73
N TRP A 79 7.87 4.16 -5.83
CA TRP A 79 8.62 2.96 -6.15
C TRP A 79 8.15 1.80 -5.31
N GLY A 80 8.36 0.60 -5.82
CA GLY A 80 7.99 -0.60 -5.12
C GLY A 80 8.72 -1.82 -5.64
N VAL A 81 8.81 -2.82 -4.78
CA VAL A 81 9.39 -4.11 -5.07
C VAL A 81 8.44 -5.18 -4.55
N ALA A 82 8.26 -6.24 -5.33
CA ALA A 82 7.49 -7.41 -4.92
C ALA A 82 8.24 -8.65 -5.34
N GLY A 83 8.27 -9.66 -4.49
CA GLY A 83 8.90 -10.92 -4.81
C GLY A 83 8.38 -12.06 -3.98
N GLY A 84 8.76 -13.25 -4.40
CA GLY A 84 8.40 -14.47 -3.69
C GLY A 84 9.27 -15.64 -4.10
N TYR A 85 9.35 -16.60 -3.19
CA TYR A 85 10.02 -17.87 -3.36
C TYR A 85 8.99 -18.98 -3.19
N GLU A 86 8.99 -19.93 -4.12
CA GLU A 86 8.17 -21.14 -4.06
C GLU A 86 9.07 -22.35 -3.79
N HIS A 87 8.74 -23.11 -2.74
CA HIS A 87 9.42 -24.34 -2.35
C HIS A 87 8.48 -25.54 -2.46
N PHE A 88 8.88 -26.52 -3.25
CA PHE A 88 8.20 -27.80 -3.41
C PHE A 88 8.83 -28.83 -2.46
N TRP A 89 8.13 -29.17 -1.38
CA TRP A 89 8.54 -30.23 -0.45
C TRP A 89 8.33 -31.60 -1.08
N THR A 90 7.21 -31.74 -1.79
CA THR A 90 6.86 -32.88 -2.64
C THR A 90 6.12 -32.34 -3.88
N PRO A 91 5.85 -33.16 -4.91
CA PRO A 91 5.02 -32.73 -6.03
C PRO A 91 3.59 -32.29 -5.62
N SER A 92 3.11 -32.73 -4.46
CA SER A 92 1.78 -32.42 -3.93
C SER A 92 1.76 -31.34 -2.85
N LEU A 93 2.90 -31.04 -2.20
CA LEU A 93 3.00 -30.08 -1.10
C LEU A 93 3.99 -28.96 -1.45
N ARG A 94 3.48 -27.72 -1.48
CA ARG A 94 4.29 -26.53 -1.74
C ARG A 94 4.02 -25.43 -0.73
N THR A 95 5.06 -24.68 -0.42
CA THR A 95 4.98 -23.47 0.38
C THR A 95 5.64 -22.33 -0.37
N SER A 96 4.96 -21.19 -0.40
CA SER A 96 5.53 -19.94 -0.87
C SER A 96 5.73 -18.97 0.28
N VAL A 97 6.77 -18.16 0.15
CA VAL A 97 6.98 -16.95 0.96
C VAL A 97 7.02 -15.80 0.00
N HIS A 98 6.21 -14.78 0.23
CA HIS A 98 6.12 -13.62 -0.64
C HIS A 98 6.06 -12.34 0.16
N GLY A 99 6.41 -11.24 -0.47
CA GLY A 99 6.31 -9.93 0.14
C GLY A 99 6.40 -8.82 -0.89
N SER A 100 6.00 -7.64 -0.46
CA SER A 100 6.12 -6.44 -1.27
C SER A 100 6.30 -5.21 -0.39
N TYR A 101 6.99 -4.21 -0.92
CA TYR A 101 7.14 -2.89 -0.33
C TYR A 101 6.79 -1.85 -1.39
N VAL A 102 6.07 -0.81 -1.00
CA VAL A 102 5.69 0.32 -1.85
C VAL A 102 5.83 1.60 -1.05
N GLU A 103 6.36 2.64 -1.69
CA GLU A 103 6.49 3.96 -1.11
C GLU A 103 6.11 5.05 -2.10
N LEU A 104 5.39 6.05 -1.59
CA LEU A 104 4.98 7.24 -2.33
C LEU A 104 5.55 8.47 -1.64
N LYS A 105 6.17 9.34 -2.44
CA LYS A 105 6.76 10.60 -2.00
C LYS A 105 6.25 11.76 -2.85
N TYR A 106 5.86 12.80 -2.14
CA TYR A 106 5.61 14.13 -2.67
C TYR A 106 6.85 14.99 -2.43
N ASN A 107 7.18 15.84 -3.41
CA ASN A 107 8.20 16.85 -3.20
C ASN A 107 7.70 17.92 -2.20
N THR A 108 8.56 18.85 -1.82
CA THR A 108 8.21 19.90 -0.84
C THR A 108 6.99 20.71 -1.26
N ASN A 109 6.92 21.16 -2.52
CA ASN A 109 5.83 21.99 -3.02
C ASN A 109 4.50 21.22 -3.03
N ALA A 110 4.48 20.01 -3.57
CA ALA A 110 3.33 19.12 -3.55
C ALA A 110 2.84 18.85 -2.13
N ASN A 111 3.75 18.56 -1.20
CA ASN A 111 3.39 18.35 0.21
C ASN A 111 2.76 19.60 0.83
N THR A 112 3.35 20.78 0.62
CA THR A 112 2.79 22.05 1.10
C THR A 112 1.39 22.29 0.55
N ASN A 113 1.18 22.06 -0.76
CA ASN A 113 -0.13 22.25 -1.40
C ASN A 113 -1.18 21.25 -0.87
N ILE A 114 -0.84 19.96 -0.73
CA ILE A 114 -1.76 18.97 -0.16
C ILE A 114 -2.07 19.32 1.30
N CYS A 115 -1.06 19.69 2.09
CA CYS A 115 -1.27 20.07 3.49
C CYS A 115 -2.16 21.31 3.63
N ALA A 116 -2.02 22.30 2.74
CA ALA A 116 -2.90 23.46 2.70
C ALA A 116 -4.37 23.08 2.40
N LEU A 117 -4.60 22.13 1.49
CA LEU A 117 -5.94 21.59 1.21
C LEU A 117 -6.52 20.78 2.37
N GLN A 118 -5.66 20.20 3.21
CA GLN A 118 -6.09 19.46 4.38
C GLN A 118 -6.52 20.41 5.51
N VAL A 119 -6.01 21.64 5.59
CA VAL A 119 -6.52 22.63 6.56
C VAL A 119 -8.00 22.93 6.30
N GLY A 120 -8.87 22.61 7.26
CA GLY A 120 -10.32 22.82 7.16
C GLY A 120 -11.09 21.69 6.47
N ALA A 121 -10.44 20.59 6.08
CA ALA A 121 -11.09 19.47 5.39
C ALA A 121 -12.03 18.62 6.27
N ALA A 122 -12.11 18.87 7.58
CA ALA A 122 -12.94 18.09 8.51
C ALA A 122 -14.46 18.18 8.23
N GLY A 123 -14.89 19.16 7.44
CA GLY A 123 -16.28 19.27 6.96
C GLY A 123 -16.64 18.25 5.87
N ALA A 124 -15.66 17.62 5.23
CA ALA A 124 -15.87 16.56 4.25
C ALA A 124 -15.92 15.18 4.91
N ALA A 125 -16.75 14.28 4.38
CA ALA A 125 -16.80 12.90 4.86
C ALA A 125 -15.44 12.22 4.66
N GLY A 126 -14.83 11.76 5.76
CA GLY A 126 -13.49 11.16 5.75
C GLY A 126 -12.34 12.15 5.54
N GLY A 127 -12.63 13.46 5.57
CA GLY A 127 -11.62 14.50 5.45
C GLY A 127 -10.73 14.56 6.70
N LEU A 128 -9.46 14.90 6.47
CA LEU A 128 -8.45 15.05 7.52
C LEU A 128 -8.05 16.52 7.61
N SER A 129 -8.37 17.15 8.73
CA SER A 129 -7.96 18.52 9.03
C SER A 129 -6.86 18.58 10.06
N PHE A 130 -5.73 19.11 9.65
CA PHE A 130 -4.63 19.47 10.54
C PHE A 130 -4.78 20.95 10.95
N ASP A 131 -4.31 21.30 12.14
CA ASP A 131 -4.32 22.69 12.60
C ASP A 131 -3.41 23.56 11.72
N ALA A 132 -3.85 24.81 11.47
CA ALA A 132 -3.23 25.73 10.52
C ALA A 132 -1.76 26.12 10.84
N ALA A 133 -1.22 25.71 12.00
CA ALA A 133 0.16 25.98 12.41
C ALA A 133 1.23 25.14 11.67
N GLY A 134 0.85 24.34 10.66
CA GLY A 134 1.72 23.31 10.07
C GLY A 134 2.08 23.46 8.59
N ALA A 135 2.04 24.66 7.98
CA ALA A 135 2.36 24.86 6.56
C ALA A 135 3.87 24.71 6.20
N SER A 136 4.73 24.25 7.10
CA SER A 136 6.15 24.05 6.83
C SER A 136 6.75 22.89 7.63
N GLY A 137 6.89 21.72 7.01
CA GLY A 137 7.95 20.73 7.29
C GLY A 137 8.16 20.20 8.72
N THR A 138 7.27 20.51 9.68
CA THR A 138 7.49 20.27 11.10
C THR A 138 6.29 19.52 11.68
N ALA A 139 6.47 18.22 11.93
CA ALA A 139 5.66 17.28 12.74
C ALA A 139 4.11 17.23 12.57
N THR A 140 3.47 18.08 11.77
CA THR A 140 1.99 18.24 11.77
C THR A 140 1.35 17.73 10.48
N CYS A 141 1.97 17.91 9.30
CA CYS A 141 1.46 17.37 8.04
C CYS A 141 2.61 17.00 7.07
N ASN A 142 2.58 15.76 6.55
CA ASN A 142 3.48 15.21 5.53
C ASN A 142 2.77 14.06 4.82
N ASN A 143 2.57 14.14 3.49
CA ASN A 143 1.79 13.15 2.75
C ASN A 143 2.62 11.98 2.19
N ASN A 144 3.90 11.87 2.55
CA ASN A 144 4.74 10.72 2.22
C ASN A 144 4.33 9.50 3.08
N TRP A 145 4.16 8.34 2.45
CA TRP A 145 3.73 7.13 3.14
C TRP A 145 4.30 5.88 2.46
N SER A 146 4.32 4.76 3.17
CA SER A 146 4.72 3.47 2.61
C SER A 146 3.91 2.33 3.18
N THR A 147 3.78 1.25 2.41
CA THR A 147 3.15 0.02 2.88
C THR A 147 4.02 -1.17 2.52
N TRP A 148 4.03 -2.17 3.37
CA TRP A 148 4.66 -3.44 3.07
C TRP A 148 3.86 -4.59 3.60
N GLN A 149 4.04 -5.73 2.95
CA GLN A 149 3.44 -6.98 3.38
C GLN A 149 4.45 -8.10 3.23
N ILE A 150 4.31 -9.08 4.10
CA ILE A 150 4.98 -10.37 4.00
C ILE A 150 3.96 -11.45 4.31
N GLY A 151 4.02 -12.55 3.58
CA GLY A 151 3.11 -13.65 3.76
C GLY A 151 3.74 -14.97 3.40
N SER A 152 3.08 -16.02 3.87
CA SER A 152 3.38 -17.38 3.47
C SER A 152 2.10 -18.12 3.16
N ARG A 153 2.13 -18.84 2.05
CA ARG A 153 1.04 -19.69 1.63
C ARG A 153 1.53 -21.12 1.51
N THR A 154 0.88 -22.02 2.22
CA THR A 154 1.06 -23.46 2.05
C THR A 154 -0.13 -24.04 1.30
N GLN A 155 0.13 -24.84 0.29
CA GLN A 155 -0.89 -25.56 -0.46
C GLN A 155 -0.54 -27.05 -0.53
N TRP A 156 -1.53 -27.89 -0.23
CA TRP A 156 -1.44 -29.33 -0.31
C TRP A 156 -2.53 -29.89 -1.24
N ASN A 157 -2.11 -30.52 -2.32
CA ASN A 157 -2.95 -31.29 -3.23
C ASN A 157 -3.06 -32.72 -2.68
N VAL A 158 -4.11 -33.02 -1.92
CA VAL A 158 -4.28 -34.33 -1.27
C VAL A 158 -4.56 -35.41 -2.32
N THR A 159 -5.40 -35.09 -3.29
CA THR A 159 -5.64 -35.89 -4.50
C THR A 159 -5.51 -34.99 -5.72
N ARG A 160 -5.61 -35.57 -6.93
CA ARG A 160 -5.58 -34.78 -8.16
C ARG A 160 -6.72 -33.77 -8.25
N ASP A 161 -7.86 -34.10 -7.65
CA ASP A 161 -9.10 -33.32 -7.76
C ASP A 161 -9.44 -32.57 -6.46
N PHE A 162 -8.58 -32.64 -5.44
CA PHE A 162 -8.80 -31.96 -4.16
C PHE A 162 -7.52 -31.30 -3.64
N TYR A 163 -7.60 -29.99 -3.40
CA TYR A 163 -6.53 -29.24 -2.74
C TYR A 163 -7.03 -28.40 -1.56
N MET A 164 -6.14 -28.25 -0.60
CA MET A 164 -6.29 -27.38 0.56
C MET A 164 -5.17 -26.35 0.55
N GLY A 165 -5.47 -25.15 1.03
CA GLY A 165 -4.50 -24.08 1.14
C GLY A 165 -4.74 -23.23 2.38
N PHE A 166 -3.65 -22.83 3.01
CA PHE A 166 -3.61 -21.88 4.10
C PHE A 166 -2.65 -20.76 3.72
N ASP A 167 -3.08 -19.52 3.93
CA ASP A 167 -2.34 -18.31 3.61
C ASP A 167 -2.43 -17.35 4.79
N VAL A 168 -1.28 -16.84 5.23
CA VAL A 168 -1.18 -15.83 6.27
C VAL A 168 -0.33 -14.67 5.74
N VAL A 169 -0.87 -13.46 5.85
CA VAL A 169 -0.23 -12.24 5.39
C VAL A 169 -0.27 -11.22 6.52
N TYR A 170 0.90 -10.68 6.85
CA TYR A 170 1.02 -9.49 7.68
C TYR A 170 1.24 -8.29 6.76
N GLN A 171 0.41 -7.27 6.89
CA GLN A 171 0.55 -6.01 6.18
C GLN A 171 0.74 -4.88 7.19
N LYS A 172 1.64 -3.95 6.91
CA LYS A 172 1.84 -2.74 7.69
C LYS A 172 1.90 -1.50 6.81
N LEU A 173 1.03 -0.55 7.11
CA LEU A 173 1.00 0.80 6.59
C LEU A 173 1.82 1.71 7.51
N ARG A 174 2.84 2.36 6.94
CA ARG A 174 3.47 3.54 7.53
C ARG A 174 2.71 4.78 7.06
N SER A 175 1.99 5.38 7.99
CA SER A 175 1.04 6.46 7.66
C SER A 175 1.77 7.72 7.24
N ALA A 176 1.14 8.47 6.33
CA ALA A 176 1.39 9.90 6.16
C ALA A 176 1.15 10.62 7.50
N SER A 177 1.86 11.72 7.75
CA SER A 177 1.77 12.57 8.94
C SER A 177 1.85 11.83 10.28
N ARG A 178 2.59 10.71 10.34
CA ARG A 178 2.74 9.94 11.58
C ARG A 178 3.21 10.82 12.74
N GLY A 179 2.51 10.70 13.87
CA GLY A 179 2.75 11.49 15.09
C GLY A 179 1.94 12.78 15.14
N ALA A 180 1.27 13.17 14.05
CA ALA A 180 0.38 14.32 14.04
C ALA A 180 -0.97 13.99 14.68
N THR A 181 -1.72 15.04 15.04
CA THR A 181 -3.13 14.95 15.39
C THR A 181 -3.95 15.66 14.33
N ALA A 182 -5.06 15.07 13.91
CA ALA A 182 -5.96 15.64 12.92
C ALA A 182 -7.41 15.49 13.37
N HIS A 183 -8.24 16.48 13.04
CA HIS A 183 -9.68 16.34 13.07
C HIS A 183 -10.15 15.50 11.88
N PHE A 184 -10.75 14.35 12.16
CA PHE A 184 -11.40 13.49 11.17
C PHE A 184 -12.86 13.89 11.01
N GLY A 185 -13.30 14.11 9.76
CA GLY A 185 -14.71 14.26 9.40
C GLY A 185 -15.41 12.89 9.38
N ALA A 186 -16.65 12.82 9.86
CA ALA A 186 -17.37 11.55 9.99
C ALA A 186 -17.47 10.80 8.65
N ALA A 187 -17.24 9.49 8.64
CA ALA A 187 -17.28 8.66 7.44
C ALA A 187 -17.79 7.25 7.74
N GLY A 188 -18.88 6.84 7.09
CA GLY A 188 -19.51 5.54 7.36
C GLY A 188 -19.86 5.38 8.84
N ALA A 189 -19.39 4.30 9.48
CA ALA A 189 -19.62 4.04 10.90
C ALA A 189 -18.65 4.82 11.83
N GLN A 190 -17.73 5.63 11.29
CA GLN A 190 -16.71 6.31 12.07
C GLN A 190 -17.16 7.75 12.38
N PRO A 191 -17.32 8.12 13.67
CA PRO A 191 -17.73 9.46 14.05
C PRO A 191 -16.59 10.47 13.82
N SER A 192 -16.96 11.75 13.67
CA SER A 192 -15.99 12.83 13.62
C SER A 192 -15.29 12.99 14.97
N GLY A 193 -14.06 13.50 14.96
CA GLY A 193 -13.31 13.75 16.18
C GLY A 193 -11.82 13.88 15.95
N LEU A 194 -11.10 14.25 17.00
CA LEU A 194 -9.64 14.25 16.99
C LEU A 194 -9.12 12.81 16.88
N ARG A 195 -8.12 12.61 16.02
CA ARG A 195 -7.43 11.35 15.80
C ARG A 195 -5.93 11.57 15.84
N THR A 196 -5.21 10.65 16.46
CA THR A 196 -3.75 10.58 16.40
C THR A 196 -3.36 9.74 15.19
N ILE A 197 -2.45 10.26 14.38
CA ILE A 197 -2.01 9.60 13.17
C ILE A 197 -0.88 8.63 13.48
N GLU A 198 -1.12 7.34 13.25
CA GLU A 198 -0.21 6.26 13.61
C GLU A 198 -0.12 5.20 12.51
N ASP A 199 0.96 4.44 12.54
CA ASP A 199 1.13 3.28 11.66
C ASP A 199 0.06 2.23 11.97
N GLN A 200 -0.46 1.60 10.91
CA GLN A 200 -1.51 0.59 11.02
C GLN A 200 -0.98 -0.74 10.49
N ASP A 201 -1.40 -1.82 11.11
CA ASP A 201 -1.00 -3.17 10.70
C ASP A 201 -2.19 -4.13 10.75
N VAL A 202 -2.15 -5.19 9.97
CA VAL A 202 -3.23 -6.17 9.97
C VAL A 202 -2.67 -7.53 9.58
N ILE A 203 -3.19 -8.57 10.25
CA ILE A 203 -2.95 -9.95 9.87
C ILE A 203 -4.19 -10.44 9.13
N HIS A 204 -3.98 -10.92 7.91
CA HIS A 204 -4.99 -11.59 7.11
C HIS A 204 -4.68 -13.07 7.08
N THR A 205 -5.69 -13.89 7.30
CA THR A 205 -5.60 -15.34 7.09
C THR A 205 -6.66 -15.76 6.09
N ARG A 206 -6.29 -16.65 5.18
CA ARG A 206 -7.22 -17.26 4.23
C ARG A 206 -7.02 -18.76 4.26
N VAL A 207 -8.14 -19.47 4.39
CA VAL A 207 -8.17 -20.91 4.17
C VAL A 207 -8.98 -21.17 2.91
N ARG A 208 -8.53 -22.13 2.10
CA ARG A 208 -9.21 -22.55 0.88
C ARG A 208 -9.24 -24.07 0.82
N TRP A 209 -10.41 -24.60 0.51
CA TRP A 209 -10.61 -25.98 0.08
C TRP A 209 -11.29 -25.94 -1.26
N HIS A 210 -10.84 -26.77 -2.18
CA HIS A 210 -11.39 -26.85 -3.52
C HIS A 210 -11.39 -28.28 -3.98
N ARG A 211 -12.53 -28.70 -4.55
CA ARG A 211 -12.71 -30.01 -5.15
C ARG A 211 -13.25 -29.84 -6.56
N ASP A 212 -12.58 -30.44 -7.53
CA ASP A 212 -13.10 -30.61 -8.88
C ASP A 212 -14.09 -31.78 -8.88
N ILE A 213 -15.29 -31.53 -9.42
CA ILE A 213 -16.42 -32.48 -9.42
C ILE A 213 -16.60 -33.13 -10.80
N ALA A 214 -15.99 -32.56 -11.84
CA ALA A 214 -15.97 -33.11 -13.19
C ALA A 214 -14.62 -33.79 -13.47
N PRO A 215 -14.62 -34.96 -14.15
CA PRO A 215 -13.40 -35.67 -14.55
C PRO A 215 -12.58 -34.94 -15.61
#